data_AF-A0A8H6U4L3-F1
#
_entry.id   AF-A0A8H6U4L3-F1
#
_cell.length_a   1.000
_cell.length_b   1.000
_cell.length_c   1.000
_cell.angle_alpha   90.00
_cell.angle_beta   90.00
_cell.angle_gamma   90.00
#
_symmetry.space_group_name_H-M   'P 1'
#
loop_
_entity.id
_entity.type
_entity.pdbx_description
1 polymer ?
#
loop_
_entity_poly.entity_id
_entity_poly.type
_entity_poly.pdbx_seq_one_letter_code
_entity_poly.pdbx_strand_id
1 'polypeptide(L)'
;MAYDRDDFVRLLTDYYNFCNRVFWRATVVQAPPGGWPEINQETLAALNKNDTVVDLLRHLPYVDDQGYQTEPFIMDDTPIVNYRSKKLQKEIREGEFTDMALSRAGADPPLPPSCAAIAICSNRNGYEVILDTDDGYVYWGDPIGNHDEEAPPLNSTLEKRFRGDPANEWRLAGFNVYEPADLFELCKERFRELHWIGLGPLNLSVQRGNMGWEYESEPDPDWSDPEDDCSHNKLARKMKKAGWPGDGEGGGWNVEKFERLYGQDNNEEE
;
A
#
# COMPACT_ATOMS: atom_id res chain seq x y z
N MET A 1 -18.78 -9.46 5.25
CA MET A 1 -18.59 -9.09 6.68
C MET A 1 -19.50 -7.89 6.97
N ALA A 2 -19.66 -7.45 8.21
CA ALA A 2 -20.23 -6.13 8.46
C ALA A 2 -19.07 -5.13 8.57
N TYR A 3 -19.12 -4.04 7.80
CA TYR A 3 -18.10 -3.00 7.87
C TYR A 3 -18.09 -2.33 9.26
N ASP A 4 -16.89 -2.18 9.82
CA ASP A 4 -16.63 -1.44 11.05
C ASP A 4 -15.53 -0.41 10.78
N ARG A 5 -15.89 0.87 10.88
CA ARG A 5 -14.98 2.00 10.65
C ARG A 5 -13.84 2.03 11.65
N ASP A 6 -14.13 1.86 12.93
CA ASP A 6 -13.15 2.05 13.99
C ASP A 6 -12.14 0.90 13.97
N ASP A 7 -12.60 -0.31 13.65
CA ASP A 7 -11.72 -1.45 13.46
C ASP A 7 -10.81 -1.28 12.23
N PHE A 8 -11.35 -0.83 11.09
CA PHE A 8 -10.55 -0.55 9.90
C PHE A 8 -9.51 0.55 10.15
N VAL A 9 -9.91 1.66 10.80
CA VAL A 9 -9.01 2.77 11.17
C VAL A 9 -7.87 2.29 12.08
N ARG A 10 -8.19 1.43 13.05
CA ARG A 10 -7.20 0.81 13.94
C ARG A 10 -6.21 -0.06 13.17
N LEU A 11 -6.69 -0.93 12.29
CA LEU A 11 -5.87 -1.82 11.47
C LEU A 11 -4.95 -1.04 10.51
N LEU A 12 -5.49 -0.05 9.81
CA LEU A 12 -4.71 0.80 8.91
C LEU A 12 -3.65 1.60 9.67
N THR A 13 -4.02 2.15 10.84
CA THR A 13 -3.08 2.86 11.73
C THR A 13 -1.93 1.98 12.15
N ASP A 14 -2.22 0.74 12.55
CA ASP A 14 -1.19 -0.22 12.97
C ASP A 14 -0.22 -0.53 11.81
N TYR A 15 -0.77 -0.74 10.61
CA TYR A 15 0.04 -0.96 9.42
C TYR A 15 0.89 0.26 9.03
N TYR A 16 0.32 1.46 9.09
CA TYR A 16 1.07 2.71 8.84
C TYR A 16 2.20 2.90 9.85
N ASN A 17 1.96 2.58 11.11
CA ASN A 17 3.00 2.64 12.13
C ASN A 17 4.10 1.59 11.91
N PHE A 18 3.74 0.40 11.41
CA PHE A 18 4.70 -0.60 10.96
C PHE A 18 5.58 -0.03 9.83
N CYS A 19 4.98 0.45 8.72
CA CYS A 19 5.73 1.05 7.61
C CYS A 19 6.61 2.21 8.08
N ASN A 20 6.13 3.00 9.05
CA ASN A 20 6.89 4.10 9.62
C ASN A 20 8.15 3.66 10.36
N ARG A 21 8.05 2.60 11.15
CA ARG A 21 9.20 2.02 11.88
C ARG A 21 10.21 1.40 10.92
N VAL A 22 9.75 0.86 9.79
CA VAL A 22 10.61 0.16 8.83
C VAL A 22 11.29 1.14 7.85
N PHE A 23 10.54 2.02 7.19
CA PHE A 23 11.09 2.78 6.04
C PHE A 23 10.53 4.18 5.77
N TRP A 24 9.35 4.58 6.27
CA TRP A 24 8.84 5.93 5.96
C TRP A 24 9.59 7.04 6.67
N ARG A 25 9.90 6.87 7.96
CA ARG A 25 10.44 7.94 8.83
C ARG A 25 9.60 9.22 8.79
N ALA A 26 8.30 9.06 8.67
CA ALA A 26 7.33 10.14 8.59
C ALA A 26 6.51 10.25 9.89
N THR A 27 5.61 11.23 9.94
CA THR A 27 4.67 11.38 11.06
C THR A 27 3.28 10.91 10.64
N VAL A 28 2.81 9.81 11.24
CA VAL A 28 1.42 9.33 11.09
C VAL A 28 0.55 10.09 12.08
N VAL A 29 -0.44 10.83 11.57
CA VAL A 29 -1.33 11.69 12.36
C VAL A 29 -2.74 11.11 12.41
N GLN A 30 -3.25 10.97 13.62
CA GLN A 30 -4.60 10.48 13.88
C GLN A 30 -5.65 11.57 13.65
N ALA A 31 -6.83 11.17 13.20
CA ALA A 31 -7.97 12.07 13.12
C ALA A 31 -8.37 12.58 14.52
N PRO A 32 -8.82 13.84 14.63
CA PRO A 32 -9.41 14.33 15.87
C PRO A 32 -10.74 13.58 16.18
N PRO A 33 -11.30 13.68 17.40
CA PRO A 33 -12.50 12.91 17.78
C PRO A 33 -13.75 13.09 16.90
N GLY A 34 -13.87 14.22 16.18
CA GLY A 34 -14.95 14.46 15.21
C GLY A 34 -14.54 14.28 13.75
N GLY A 35 -13.33 13.74 13.53
CA GLY A 35 -12.68 13.59 12.24
C GLY A 35 -12.19 14.90 11.63
N TRP A 36 -11.48 14.79 10.51
CA TRP A 36 -10.95 15.91 9.74
C TRP A 36 -12.08 16.82 9.22
N PRO A 37 -12.18 18.08 9.67
CA PRO A 37 -13.27 18.97 9.26
C PRO A 37 -13.24 19.27 7.76
N GLU A 38 -12.05 19.33 7.15
CA GLU A 38 -11.82 19.58 5.73
C GLU A 38 -12.26 18.42 4.82
N ILE A 39 -12.47 17.22 5.36
CA ILE A 39 -13.00 16.07 4.63
C ILE A 39 -14.50 15.98 4.91
N ASN A 40 -15.32 16.28 3.92
CA ASN A 40 -16.78 16.27 4.04
C ASN A 40 -17.45 16.12 2.66
N GLN A 41 -18.78 16.00 2.65
CA GLN A 41 -19.56 15.82 1.42
C GLN A 41 -19.37 16.95 0.41
N GLU A 42 -19.17 18.19 0.86
CA GLU A 42 -18.97 19.33 -0.04
C GLU A 42 -17.59 19.28 -0.69
N THR A 43 -16.54 18.99 0.09
CA THR A 43 -15.16 18.94 -0.43
C THR A 43 -14.89 17.72 -1.32
N LEU A 44 -15.63 16.64 -1.10
CA LEU A 44 -15.53 15.39 -1.89
C LEU A 44 -16.68 15.18 -2.89
N ALA A 45 -17.52 16.20 -3.13
CA ALA A 45 -18.76 16.06 -3.90
C ALA A 45 -18.56 15.41 -5.29
N ALA A 46 -17.48 15.76 -5.99
CA ALA A 46 -17.19 15.24 -7.33
C ALA A 46 -16.84 13.73 -7.34
N LEU A 47 -16.51 13.15 -6.19
CA LEU A 47 -16.26 11.70 -6.05
C LEU A 47 -17.55 10.88 -5.93
N ASN A 48 -18.70 11.55 -5.72
CA ASN A 48 -20.01 10.94 -5.58
C ASN A 48 -20.05 9.76 -4.58
N LYS A 49 -19.37 9.94 -3.42
CA LYS A 49 -19.29 8.93 -2.36
C LYS A 49 -20.46 9.03 -1.38
N ASN A 50 -20.85 7.90 -0.82
CA ASN A 50 -21.92 7.87 0.19
C ASN A 50 -21.42 8.43 1.54
N ASP A 51 -22.34 8.67 2.46
CA ASP A 51 -22.02 9.21 3.79
C ASP A 51 -21.08 8.29 4.59
N THR A 52 -21.21 6.97 4.44
CA THR A 52 -20.35 5.99 5.11
C THR A 52 -18.89 6.11 4.68
N VAL A 53 -18.62 6.26 3.39
CA VAL A 53 -17.26 6.47 2.86
C VAL A 53 -16.72 7.83 3.28
N VAL A 54 -17.52 8.89 3.20
CA VAL A 54 -17.06 10.22 3.64
C VAL A 54 -16.73 10.22 5.14
N ASP A 55 -17.54 9.55 5.96
CA ASP A 55 -17.29 9.37 7.38
C ASP A 55 -16.01 8.55 7.64
N LEU A 56 -15.77 7.47 6.90
CA LEU A 56 -14.52 6.73 6.94
C LEU A 56 -13.31 7.62 6.64
N LEU A 57 -13.29 8.27 5.47
CA LEU A 57 -12.16 9.08 5.02
C LEU A 57 -11.85 10.20 6.01
N ARG A 58 -12.90 10.79 6.59
CA ARG A 58 -12.80 11.81 7.64
C ARG A 58 -12.13 11.29 8.92
N HIS A 59 -12.11 9.99 9.18
CA HIS A 59 -11.53 9.40 10.39
C HIS A 59 -10.24 8.60 10.14
N LEU A 60 -9.76 8.51 8.90
CA LEU A 60 -8.50 7.82 8.59
C LEU A 60 -7.29 8.53 9.23
N PRO A 61 -6.24 7.76 9.60
CA PRO A 61 -4.92 8.32 9.83
C PRO A 61 -4.33 8.80 8.49
N TYR A 62 -3.59 9.92 8.52
CA TYR A 62 -2.84 10.40 7.36
C TYR A 62 -1.39 10.63 7.73
N VAL A 63 -0.52 10.60 6.73
CA VAL A 63 0.89 10.95 6.92
C VAL A 63 1.05 12.45 6.66
N ASP A 64 1.71 13.16 7.57
CA ASP A 64 1.97 14.58 7.39
C ASP A 64 3.05 14.79 6.32
N ASP A 65 2.84 15.84 5.52
CA ASP A 65 3.70 16.26 4.43
C ASP A 65 5.14 16.47 4.93
N GLN A 66 6.05 15.63 4.42
CA GLN A 66 7.49 15.71 4.70
C GLN A 66 8.23 16.59 3.67
N GLY A 67 7.49 17.34 2.83
CA GLY A 67 8.03 18.14 1.72
C GLY A 67 8.22 17.35 0.43
N TYR A 68 7.61 16.16 0.32
CA TYR A 68 7.66 15.35 -0.89
C TYR A 68 6.55 15.75 -1.88
N GLN A 69 6.79 15.59 -3.18
CA GLN A 69 5.75 15.81 -4.19
C GLN A 69 4.71 14.67 -4.24
N THR A 70 5.06 13.51 -3.68
CA THR A 70 4.28 12.26 -3.71
C THR A 70 4.13 11.74 -2.29
N GLU A 71 2.98 11.14 -2.01
CA GLU A 71 2.69 10.52 -0.72
C GLU A 71 3.51 9.23 -0.52
N PRO A 72 3.81 8.83 0.73
CA PRO A 72 4.58 7.62 1.00
C PRO A 72 3.92 6.34 0.49
N PHE A 73 4.74 5.38 0.11
CA PHE A 73 4.33 4.10 -0.47
C PHE A 73 4.04 3.07 0.62
N ILE A 74 2.89 2.39 0.55
CA ILE A 74 2.61 1.25 1.44
C ILE A 74 3.05 -0.10 0.86
N MET A 75 3.27 -0.14 -0.45
CA MET A 75 3.72 -1.28 -1.26
C MET A 75 4.51 -0.71 -2.44
N ASP A 76 5.13 -1.55 -3.27
CA ASP A 76 5.83 -1.11 -4.48
C ASP A 76 4.97 -0.15 -5.31
N ASP A 77 5.49 1.03 -5.64
CA ASP A 77 4.82 2.04 -6.46
C ASP A 77 3.36 2.37 -6.07
N THR A 78 3.01 2.19 -4.80
CA THR A 78 1.63 2.28 -4.28
C THR A 78 1.52 3.37 -3.21
N PRO A 79 1.47 4.66 -3.60
CA PRO A 79 1.27 5.76 -2.67
C PRO A 79 -0.10 5.71 -1.98
N ILE A 80 -0.12 6.14 -0.72
CA ILE A 80 -1.38 6.37 0.00
C ILE A 80 -2.15 7.54 -0.59
N VAL A 81 -3.48 7.53 -0.45
CA VAL A 81 -4.32 8.66 -0.86
C VAL A 81 -4.54 9.60 0.33
N ASN A 82 -4.04 10.83 0.22
CA ASN A 82 -4.19 11.84 1.26
C ASN A 82 -5.33 12.83 0.95
N TYR A 83 -6.54 12.53 1.44
CA TYR A 83 -7.73 13.36 1.24
C TYR A 83 -7.69 14.71 1.99
N ARG A 84 -6.71 14.94 2.88
CA ARG A 84 -6.43 16.26 3.47
C ARG A 84 -5.65 17.17 2.52
N SER A 85 -5.02 16.62 1.49
CA SER A 85 -4.18 17.37 0.57
C SER A 85 -4.99 18.44 -0.17
N LYS A 86 -4.55 19.70 -0.04
CA LYS A 86 -5.16 20.84 -0.78
C LYS A 86 -5.08 20.65 -2.28
N LYS A 87 -4.03 19.97 -2.77
CA LYS A 87 -3.86 19.64 -4.18
C LYS A 87 -4.96 18.68 -4.62
N LEU A 88 -5.11 17.55 -3.92
CA LEU A 88 -6.15 16.56 -4.24
C LEU A 88 -7.56 17.17 -4.13
N GLN A 89 -7.85 17.91 -3.06
CA GLN A 89 -9.15 18.60 -2.92
C GLN A 89 -9.40 19.65 -4.01
N LYS A 90 -8.37 20.28 -4.56
CA LYS A 90 -8.50 21.17 -5.72
C LYS A 90 -8.83 20.37 -6.98
N GLU A 91 -8.10 19.30 -7.25
CA GLU A 91 -8.31 18.40 -8.39
C GLU A 91 -9.72 17.79 -8.37
N ILE A 92 -10.20 17.35 -7.20
CA ILE A 92 -11.57 16.86 -7.00
C ILE A 92 -12.59 17.94 -7.36
N ARG A 93 -12.44 19.16 -6.82
CA ARG A 93 -13.39 20.27 -7.07
C ARG A 93 -13.41 20.73 -8.51
N GLU A 94 -12.26 20.72 -9.18
CA GLU A 94 -12.14 21.12 -10.59
C GLU A 94 -12.54 19.99 -11.54
N GLY A 95 -12.74 18.76 -11.02
CA GLY A 95 -12.99 17.58 -11.84
C GLY A 95 -11.77 17.18 -12.68
N GLU A 96 -10.59 17.66 -12.31
CA GLU A 96 -9.31 17.48 -13.01
C GLU A 96 -8.44 16.40 -12.35
N PHE A 97 -9.03 15.53 -11.53
CA PHE A 97 -8.30 14.41 -10.94
C PHE A 97 -7.83 13.48 -12.07
N THR A 98 -6.55 13.63 -12.45
CA THR A 98 -5.93 12.77 -13.46
C THR A 98 -5.99 11.31 -13.01
N ASP A 99 -6.27 10.42 -13.96
CA ASP A 99 -6.61 8.99 -13.86
C ASP A 99 -5.87 8.08 -12.84
N MET A 100 -4.84 8.56 -12.13
CA MET A 100 -4.20 7.84 -11.03
C MET A 100 -4.88 8.05 -9.67
N ALA A 101 -5.52 9.20 -9.43
CA ALA A 101 -5.96 9.60 -8.08
C ALA A 101 -7.18 8.83 -7.51
N LEU A 102 -7.81 7.99 -8.32
CA LEU A 102 -9.03 7.25 -7.99
C LEU A 102 -9.11 5.94 -8.79
N SER A 103 -8.00 5.26 -9.03
CA SER A 103 -7.93 4.28 -10.12
C SER A 103 -9.15 3.33 -10.13
N ARG A 104 -9.81 3.38 -11.31
CA ARG A 104 -11.25 3.20 -11.66
C ARG A 104 -12.22 4.40 -11.73
N ALA A 105 -11.84 5.64 -11.44
CA ALA A 105 -12.68 6.79 -11.84
C ALA A 105 -12.67 7.03 -13.36
N GLY A 106 -11.71 6.44 -14.07
CA GLY A 106 -11.71 6.26 -15.52
C GLY A 106 -12.14 4.87 -16.00
N ALA A 107 -12.51 3.95 -15.09
CA ALA A 107 -13.04 2.65 -15.49
C ALA A 107 -14.52 2.76 -15.82
N ASP A 108 -14.94 2.06 -16.87
CA ASP A 108 -16.34 1.85 -17.21
C ASP A 108 -16.73 0.41 -16.79
N PRO A 109 -17.54 0.21 -15.74
CA PRO A 109 -18.19 1.23 -14.92
C PRO A 109 -17.31 1.78 -13.76
N PRO A 110 -17.63 3.01 -13.28
CA PRO A 110 -16.92 3.64 -12.17
C PRO A 110 -17.12 2.87 -10.86
N LEU A 111 -16.19 3.06 -9.90
CA LEU A 111 -16.34 2.47 -8.58
C LEU A 111 -17.64 2.92 -7.89
N PRO A 112 -18.37 2.01 -7.21
CA PRO A 112 -19.54 2.37 -6.44
C PRO A 112 -19.29 3.49 -5.40
N PRO A 113 -20.33 4.24 -5.03
CA PRO A 113 -20.27 5.23 -3.95
C PRO A 113 -19.81 4.68 -2.59
N SER A 114 -19.94 3.36 -2.37
CA SER A 114 -19.54 2.65 -1.15
C SER A 114 -18.05 2.26 -1.11
N CYS A 115 -17.32 2.45 -2.21
CA CYS A 115 -15.89 2.16 -2.30
C CYS A 115 -15.03 3.38 -1.98
N ALA A 116 -13.96 3.18 -1.21
CA ALA A 116 -12.94 4.15 -0.87
C ALA A 116 -11.56 3.67 -1.34
N ALA A 117 -10.83 4.51 -2.08
CA ALA A 117 -9.45 4.23 -2.45
C ALA A 117 -8.53 4.63 -1.28
N ILE A 118 -7.81 3.66 -0.72
CA ILE A 118 -6.90 3.85 0.41
C ILE A 118 -5.47 4.11 -0.08
N ALA A 119 -5.08 3.38 -1.12
CA ALA A 119 -3.84 3.59 -1.87
C ALA A 119 -4.10 3.32 -3.35
N ILE A 120 -3.29 3.95 -4.18
CA ILE A 120 -3.45 3.94 -5.64
C ILE A 120 -2.14 3.55 -6.30
N CYS A 121 -2.22 3.05 -7.51
CA CYS A 121 -1.05 2.72 -8.29
C CYS A 121 -0.46 3.99 -8.94
N SER A 122 0.85 4.21 -8.75
CA SER A 122 1.55 5.35 -9.38
C SER A 122 2.17 5.02 -10.75
N ASN A 123 2.29 3.74 -11.11
CA ASN A 123 2.84 3.32 -12.41
C ASN A 123 2.27 1.95 -12.88
N ARG A 124 3.06 1.07 -13.50
CA ARG A 124 2.59 -0.28 -13.92
C ARG A 124 2.80 -1.38 -12.89
N ASN A 125 3.59 -1.07 -11.87
CA ASN A 125 4.08 -2.01 -10.88
C ASN A 125 3.27 -1.91 -9.58
N GLY A 126 2.66 -0.75 -9.31
CA GLY A 126 1.87 -0.56 -8.11
C GLY A 126 0.51 -1.25 -8.11
N TYR A 127 -0.17 -1.09 -6.98
CA TYR A 127 -1.45 -1.70 -6.69
C TYR A 127 -2.50 -0.66 -6.32
N GLU A 128 -3.74 -1.07 -6.45
CA GLU A 128 -4.91 -0.40 -5.92
C GLU A 128 -5.32 -1.09 -4.62
N VAL A 129 -5.61 -0.31 -3.58
CA VAL A 129 -6.17 -0.83 -2.33
C VAL A 129 -7.49 -0.13 -2.11
N ILE A 130 -8.58 -0.84 -2.40
CA ILE A 130 -9.94 -0.29 -2.39
C ILE A 130 -10.74 -0.98 -1.29
N LEU A 131 -11.21 -0.23 -0.31
CA LEU A 131 -12.14 -0.74 0.71
C LEU A 131 -13.57 -0.53 0.23
N ASP A 132 -14.40 -1.57 0.30
CA ASP A 132 -15.83 -1.42 0.13
C ASP A 132 -16.57 -1.49 1.48
N THR A 133 -17.29 -0.42 1.79
CA THR A 133 -18.07 -0.30 3.02
C THR A 133 -19.38 -1.10 3.01
N ASP A 134 -19.86 -1.58 1.86
CA ASP A 134 -21.08 -2.40 1.77
C ASP A 134 -20.85 -3.85 2.23
N ASP A 135 -19.65 -4.41 2.01
CA ASP A 135 -19.31 -5.77 2.42
C ASP A 135 -18.13 -5.88 3.39
N GLY A 136 -17.41 -4.78 3.60
CA GLY A 136 -16.30 -4.64 4.54
C GLY A 136 -14.98 -5.23 4.04
N TYR A 137 -14.88 -5.61 2.77
CA TYR A 137 -13.67 -6.23 2.23
C TYR A 137 -12.76 -5.24 1.52
N VAL A 138 -11.48 -5.60 1.47
CA VAL A 138 -10.48 -4.88 0.69
C VAL A 138 -10.22 -5.61 -0.62
N TYR A 139 -10.33 -4.88 -1.72
CA TYR A 139 -9.99 -5.29 -3.07
C TYR A 139 -8.58 -4.81 -3.37
N TRP A 140 -7.69 -5.75 -3.67
CA TRP A 140 -6.28 -5.49 -3.93
C TRP A 140 -5.84 -6.14 -5.24
N GLY A 141 -5.20 -5.34 -6.09
CA GLY A 141 -4.68 -5.75 -7.39
C GLY A 141 -4.04 -4.59 -8.14
N ASP A 142 -3.28 -4.87 -9.19
CA ASP A 142 -2.78 -3.86 -10.12
C ASP A 142 -3.95 -3.23 -10.92
N PRO A 143 -3.72 -2.18 -11.73
CA PRO A 143 -4.79 -1.52 -12.50
C PRO A 143 -5.54 -2.42 -13.50
N ILE A 144 -5.07 -3.64 -13.77
CA ILE A 144 -5.74 -4.63 -14.62
C ILE A 144 -6.16 -5.88 -13.83
N GLY A 145 -6.08 -5.84 -12.50
CA GLY A 145 -6.51 -6.88 -11.58
C GLY A 145 -5.53 -8.04 -11.39
N ASN A 146 -4.25 -7.92 -11.80
CA ASN A 146 -3.27 -8.93 -11.40
C ASN A 146 -2.74 -8.68 -10.00
N HIS A 147 -2.12 -9.69 -9.41
CA HIS A 147 -1.53 -9.63 -8.09
C HIS A 147 -0.38 -10.63 -8.01
N ASP A 148 0.56 -10.37 -7.12
CA ASP A 148 1.74 -11.23 -6.93
C ASP A 148 1.44 -12.45 -6.05
N GLU A 149 0.26 -12.45 -5.41
CA GLU A 149 -0.15 -13.45 -4.43
C GLU A 149 -1.05 -14.54 -5.01
N GLU A 150 -1.11 -15.70 -4.36
CA GLU A 150 -2.13 -16.68 -4.69
C GLU A 150 -3.53 -16.14 -4.36
N ALA A 151 -4.52 -16.50 -5.17
CA ALA A 151 -5.88 -16.02 -4.96
C ALA A 151 -6.47 -16.56 -3.64
N PRO A 152 -6.95 -15.72 -2.72
CA PRO A 152 -7.49 -16.18 -1.46
C PRO A 152 -8.83 -16.90 -1.66
N PRO A 153 -9.23 -17.80 -0.75
CA PRO A 153 -10.50 -18.53 -0.83
C PRO A 153 -11.74 -17.63 -0.93
N LEU A 154 -11.63 -16.39 -0.45
CA LEU A 154 -12.69 -15.39 -0.51
C LEU A 154 -13.07 -15.03 -1.96
N ASN A 155 -12.11 -14.99 -2.90
CA ASN A 155 -12.39 -14.72 -4.32
C ASN A 155 -13.42 -15.69 -4.88
N SER A 156 -13.22 -17.00 -4.70
CA SER A 156 -14.18 -18.02 -5.19
C SER A 156 -15.54 -17.93 -4.51
N THR A 157 -15.60 -17.45 -3.28
CA THR A 157 -16.85 -17.23 -2.54
C THR A 157 -17.63 -16.06 -3.11
N LEU A 158 -16.95 -14.93 -3.37
CA LEU A 158 -17.56 -13.74 -3.95
C LEU A 158 -17.90 -13.91 -5.43
N GLU A 159 -17.10 -14.65 -6.19
CA GLU A 159 -17.42 -15.04 -7.56
C GLU A 159 -18.75 -15.80 -7.61
N LYS A 160 -18.97 -16.77 -6.72
CA LYS A 160 -20.28 -17.46 -6.64
C LYS A 160 -21.43 -16.54 -6.24
N ARG A 161 -21.17 -15.53 -5.42
CA ARG A 161 -22.18 -14.60 -4.90
C ARG A 161 -22.63 -13.58 -5.95
N PHE A 162 -21.68 -13.01 -6.70
CA PHE A 162 -21.92 -11.87 -7.59
C PHE A 162 -21.92 -12.21 -9.07
N ARG A 163 -21.63 -13.46 -9.45
CA ARG A 163 -21.67 -13.88 -10.86
C ARG A 163 -23.05 -13.60 -11.46
N GLY A 164 -23.05 -12.86 -12.56
CA GLY A 164 -24.25 -12.50 -13.31
C GLY A 164 -24.99 -11.28 -12.77
N ASP A 165 -24.44 -10.57 -11.79
CA ASP A 165 -24.95 -9.27 -11.32
C ASP A 165 -24.13 -8.12 -11.94
N PRO A 166 -24.66 -7.39 -12.94
CA PRO A 166 -23.95 -6.29 -13.58
C PRO A 166 -23.52 -5.18 -12.62
N ALA A 167 -24.24 -4.97 -11.50
CA ALA A 167 -23.87 -3.95 -10.52
C ALA A 167 -22.63 -4.33 -9.70
N ASN A 168 -22.25 -5.62 -9.69
CA ASN A 168 -21.14 -6.17 -8.92
C ASN A 168 -20.06 -6.83 -9.80
N GLU A 169 -20.19 -6.77 -11.13
CA GLU A 169 -19.21 -7.31 -12.07
C GLU A 169 -17.82 -6.71 -11.85
N TRP A 170 -17.78 -5.46 -11.42
CA TRP A 170 -16.56 -4.74 -11.07
C TRP A 170 -15.70 -5.47 -10.02
N ARG A 171 -16.33 -6.22 -9.09
CA ARG A 171 -15.67 -7.01 -8.04
C ARG A 171 -14.96 -8.25 -8.57
N LEU A 172 -15.31 -8.68 -9.78
CA LEU A 172 -14.80 -9.89 -10.42
C LEU A 172 -13.68 -9.58 -11.43
N ALA A 173 -13.26 -8.32 -11.51
CA ALA A 173 -12.27 -7.83 -12.47
C ALA A 173 -10.81 -8.19 -12.08
N GLY A 174 -10.58 -9.35 -11.48
CA GLY A 174 -9.24 -9.88 -11.17
C GLY A 174 -8.73 -9.64 -9.75
N PHE A 175 -9.31 -8.71 -9.00
CA PHE A 175 -8.85 -8.40 -7.64
C PHE A 175 -8.77 -9.63 -6.72
N ASN A 176 -7.71 -9.68 -5.94
CA ASN A 176 -7.74 -10.47 -4.71
C ASN A 176 -8.54 -9.72 -3.65
N VAL A 177 -9.35 -10.47 -2.93
CA VAL A 177 -10.26 -9.92 -1.92
C VAL A 177 -9.90 -10.47 -0.56
N TYR A 178 -9.74 -9.57 0.40
CA TYR A 178 -9.30 -9.89 1.76
C TYR A 178 -10.21 -9.26 2.81
N GLU A 179 -10.25 -9.88 3.98
CA GLU A 179 -10.60 -9.12 5.18
C GLU A 179 -9.48 -8.12 5.48
N PRO A 180 -9.78 -6.92 6.01
CA PRO A 180 -8.75 -5.90 6.25
C PRO A 180 -7.57 -6.41 7.10
N ALA A 181 -7.86 -7.19 8.15
CA ALA A 181 -6.83 -7.74 9.02
C ALA A 181 -5.88 -8.70 8.27
N ASP A 182 -6.44 -9.58 7.43
CA ASP A 182 -5.67 -10.54 6.65
C ASP A 182 -4.76 -9.85 5.64
N LEU A 183 -5.26 -8.80 4.94
CA LEU A 183 -4.45 -8.06 3.98
C LEU A 183 -3.25 -7.39 4.67
N PHE A 184 -3.47 -6.67 5.77
CA PHE A 184 -2.38 -5.93 6.42
C PHE A 184 -1.37 -6.87 7.08
N GLU A 185 -1.82 -8.02 7.60
CA GLU A 185 -0.90 -9.03 8.13
C GLU A 185 -0.08 -9.67 7.01
N LEU A 186 -0.69 -9.99 5.87
CA LEU A 186 0.01 -10.48 4.67
C LEU A 186 1.08 -9.48 4.21
N CYS A 187 0.75 -8.19 4.16
CA CYS A 187 1.72 -7.15 3.82
C CYS A 187 2.91 -7.12 4.78
N LYS A 188 2.65 -7.15 6.09
CA LYS A 188 3.71 -7.21 7.11
C LYS A 188 4.55 -8.47 6.95
N GLU A 189 3.93 -9.62 6.68
CA GLU A 189 4.62 -10.87 6.42
C GLU A 189 5.59 -10.75 5.24
N ARG A 190 5.21 -10.10 4.14
CA ARG A 190 6.11 -9.87 3.00
C ARG A 190 7.33 -9.01 3.34
N PHE A 191 7.21 -8.06 4.25
CA PHE A 191 8.38 -7.37 4.79
C PHE A 191 9.22 -8.28 5.70
N ARG A 192 8.60 -9.07 6.58
CA ARG A 192 9.31 -9.98 7.49
C ARG A 192 10.11 -11.02 6.73
N GLU A 193 9.55 -11.56 5.66
CA GLU A 193 10.18 -12.52 4.74
C GLU A 193 11.23 -11.89 3.82
N LEU A 194 11.33 -10.55 3.81
CA LEU A 194 12.16 -9.77 2.90
C LEU A 194 11.79 -9.99 1.44
N HIS A 195 10.53 -10.31 1.12
CA HIS A 195 10.02 -10.16 -0.24
C HIS A 195 9.87 -8.68 -0.60
N TRP A 196 9.56 -7.84 0.39
CA TRP A 196 9.54 -6.39 0.28
C TRP A 196 10.58 -5.76 1.21
N ILE A 197 11.38 -4.84 0.68
CA ILE A 197 12.41 -4.11 1.42
C ILE A 197 12.19 -2.62 1.20
N GLY A 198 11.82 -1.89 2.25
CA GLY A 198 11.69 -0.44 2.18
C GLY A 198 13.05 0.25 2.21
N LEU A 199 13.33 1.07 1.18
CA LEU A 199 14.56 1.87 1.05
C LEU A 199 14.34 3.35 1.36
N GLY A 200 13.08 3.75 1.51
CA GLY A 200 12.66 5.09 1.87
C GLY A 200 11.16 5.27 1.60
N PRO A 201 10.59 6.45 1.89
CA PRO A 201 9.15 6.66 1.77
C PRO A 201 8.59 6.48 0.36
N LEU A 202 9.43 6.58 -0.67
CA LEU A 202 9.04 6.51 -2.08
C LEU A 202 9.80 5.41 -2.85
N ASN A 203 10.43 4.47 -2.15
CA ASN A 203 11.24 3.43 -2.80
C ASN A 203 11.19 2.12 -2.01
N LEU A 204 10.73 1.07 -2.67
CA LEU A 204 10.75 -0.30 -2.16
C LEU A 204 11.49 -1.17 -3.19
N SER A 205 12.32 -2.08 -2.71
CA SER A 205 12.81 -3.20 -3.52
C SER A 205 11.86 -4.38 -3.30
N VAL A 206 11.37 -4.97 -4.39
CA VAL A 206 10.39 -6.06 -4.35
C VAL A 206 10.86 -7.28 -5.15
N GLN A 207 10.77 -8.44 -4.53
CA GLN A 207 10.91 -9.72 -5.20
C GLN A 207 9.54 -10.17 -5.72
N ARG A 208 9.34 -10.11 -7.04
CA ARG A 208 8.10 -10.57 -7.68
C ARG A 208 8.20 -12.05 -8.06
N GLY A 209 7.28 -12.85 -7.52
CA GLY A 209 7.10 -14.26 -7.88
C GLY A 209 8.16 -15.23 -7.37
N ASN A 210 7.91 -16.53 -7.60
CA ASN A 210 8.72 -17.67 -7.18
C ASN A 210 10.03 -17.77 -7.99
N MET A 211 10.88 -16.75 -7.93
CA MET A 211 12.13 -16.67 -8.68
C MET A 211 13.19 -17.66 -8.17
N GLY A 212 12.90 -18.50 -7.16
CA GLY A 212 13.73 -19.66 -6.81
C GLY A 212 15.14 -19.33 -6.29
N TRP A 213 15.44 -18.07 -5.99
CA TRP A 213 16.74 -17.67 -5.47
C TRP A 213 16.79 -17.92 -3.96
N GLU A 214 17.34 -19.06 -3.57
CA GLU A 214 17.74 -19.31 -2.20
C GLU A 214 18.78 -18.27 -1.77
N TYR A 215 18.42 -17.40 -0.84
CA TYR A 215 19.25 -16.30 -0.31
C TYR A 215 20.67 -16.70 0.16
N GLU A 216 20.88 -17.99 0.40
CA GLU A 216 22.04 -18.56 1.08
C GLU A 216 22.99 -19.37 0.19
N SER A 217 22.61 -19.79 -1.02
CA SER A 217 23.33 -20.85 -1.74
C SER A 217 24.20 -20.42 -2.93
N GLU A 218 24.09 -19.19 -3.44
CA GLU A 218 25.02 -18.71 -4.46
C GLU A 218 26.08 -17.75 -3.85
N PRO A 219 27.38 -18.13 -3.86
CA PRO A 219 28.43 -17.10 -3.92
C PRO A 219 28.14 -16.24 -5.14
N ASP A 220 28.28 -14.91 -5.02
CA ASP A 220 28.14 -14.01 -6.17
C ASP A 220 28.92 -14.63 -7.34
N PRO A 221 28.26 -14.99 -8.46
CA PRO A 221 29.01 -15.47 -9.60
C PRO A 221 30.02 -14.36 -9.92
N ASP A 222 31.28 -14.71 -10.19
CA ASP A 222 32.39 -13.79 -10.52
C ASP A 222 32.10 -12.91 -11.76
N TRP A 223 30.90 -13.04 -12.34
CA TRP A 223 30.33 -12.34 -13.48
C TRP A 223 29.06 -11.54 -13.16
N SER A 224 28.53 -11.58 -11.92
CA SER A 224 27.54 -10.58 -11.50
C SER A 224 28.28 -9.26 -11.48
N ASP A 225 27.73 -8.29 -12.20
CA ASP A 225 28.30 -6.96 -12.28
C ASP A 225 28.62 -6.47 -10.86
N PRO A 226 29.90 -6.21 -10.52
CA PRO A 226 30.25 -5.63 -9.23
C PRO A 226 29.55 -4.27 -9.02
N GLU A 227 28.99 -3.66 -10.08
CA GLU A 227 28.17 -2.44 -10.02
C GLU A 227 26.68 -2.69 -9.68
N ASP A 228 26.18 -3.94 -9.65
CA ASP A 228 24.77 -4.23 -9.28
C ASP A 228 24.60 -4.42 -7.76
N ASP A 229 24.93 -3.36 -7.02
CA ASP A 229 24.86 -3.28 -5.54
C ASP A 229 23.45 -3.04 -4.99
N CYS A 230 22.49 -2.87 -5.90
CA CYS A 230 21.07 -2.69 -5.58
C CYS A 230 20.24 -3.96 -5.75
N SER A 231 20.86 -5.11 -6.06
CA SER A 231 20.13 -6.36 -6.17
C SER A 231 19.43 -6.71 -4.85
N HIS A 232 18.17 -7.13 -4.96
CA HIS A 232 17.29 -7.40 -3.82
C HIS A 232 17.92 -8.35 -2.79
N ASN A 233 18.66 -9.37 -3.26
CA ASN A 233 19.34 -10.34 -2.41
C ASN A 233 20.47 -9.71 -1.57
N LYS A 234 21.25 -8.79 -2.13
CA LYS A 234 22.28 -8.05 -1.39
C LYS A 234 21.63 -7.21 -0.28
N LEU A 235 20.51 -6.54 -0.57
CA LEU A 235 19.74 -5.77 0.43
C LEU A 235 19.19 -6.66 1.54
N ALA A 236 18.60 -7.80 1.20
CA ALA A 236 18.09 -8.77 2.17
C ALA A 236 19.20 -9.27 3.11
N ARG A 237 20.38 -9.59 2.58
CA ARG A 237 21.56 -9.99 3.38
C ARG A 237 22.00 -8.86 4.32
N LYS A 238 21.99 -7.60 3.87
CA LYS A 238 22.31 -6.42 4.69
C LYS A 238 21.27 -6.21 5.82
N MET A 239 19.97 -6.32 5.55
CA MET A 239 18.92 -6.25 6.59
C MET A 239 19.04 -7.38 7.62
N LYS A 240 19.28 -8.63 7.18
CA LYS A 240 19.52 -9.77 8.10
C LYS A 240 20.74 -9.53 8.99
N LYS A 241 21.86 -9.03 8.43
CA LYS A 241 23.04 -8.63 9.22
C LYS A 241 22.74 -7.51 10.22
N ALA A 242 21.76 -6.67 9.94
CA ALA A 242 21.27 -5.63 10.83
C ALA A 242 20.27 -6.14 11.89
N GLY A 243 19.90 -7.43 11.86
CA GLY A 243 19.03 -8.05 12.86
C GLY A 243 17.55 -8.10 12.48
N TRP A 244 17.21 -7.86 11.21
CA TRP A 244 15.84 -8.06 10.72
C TRP A 244 15.41 -9.55 10.87
N PRO A 245 14.14 -9.86 11.22
CA PRO A 245 13.00 -8.96 11.39
C PRO A 245 12.88 -8.30 12.77
N GLY A 246 13.88 -8.43 13.63
CA GLY A 246 13.86 -7.86 14.97
C GLY A 246 12.73 -8.45 15.81
N ASP A 247 11.77 -7.61 16.21
CA ASP A 247 10.57 -8.02 16.94
C ASP A 247 9.40 -8.48 16.04
N GLY A 248 9.57 -8.41 14.72
CA GLY A 248 8.52 -8.73 13.73
C GLY A 248 7.52 -7.59 13.48
N GLU A 249 7.50 -6.54 14.30
CA GLU A 249 6.61 -5.38 14.15
C GLU A 249 7.36 -4.14 13.62
N GLY A 250 8.52 -4.36 12.98
CA GLY A 250 9.37 -3.32 12.41
C GLY A 250 10.33 -2.69 13.43
N GLY A 251 10.33 -3.15 14.69
CA GLY A 251 11.25 -2.75 15.73
C GLY A 251 12.35 -3.79 15.99
N GLY A 252 13.24 -3.52 16.95
CA GLY A 252 14.23 -4.49 17.42
C GLY A 252 15.40 -4.80 16.46
N TRP A 253 15.43 -4.24 15.26
CA TRP A 253 16.54 -4.34 14.31
C TRP A 253 17.34 -3.02 14.26
N ASN A 254 18.60 -3.09 13.82
CA ASN A 254 19.52 -1.96 13.85
C ASN A 254 19.51 -1.19 12.52
N VAL A 255 18.60 -0.22 12.41
CA VAL A 255 18.43 0.63 11.21
C VAL A 255 19.74 1.35 10.83
N GLU A 256 20.44 1.95 11.79
CA GLU A 256 21.71 2.66 11.53
C GLU A 256 22.81 1.74 11.02
N LYS A 257 22.82 0.47 11.45
CA LYS A 257 23.74 -0.54 10.92
C LYS A 257 23.37 -0.90 9.49
N PHE A 258 22.09 -1.06 9.19
CA PHE A 258 21.66 -1.28 7.81
C PHE A 258 22.03 -0.11 6.90
N GLU A 259 21.79 1.13 7.31
CA GLU A 259 22.17 2.31 6.53
C GLU A 259 23.67 2.42 6.29
N ARG A 260 24.49 2.09 7.29
CA ARG A 260 25.95 2.01 7.10
C ARG A 260 26.33 0.93 6.11
N LEU A 261 25.73 -0.26 6.19
CA LEU A 261 25.97 -1.35 5.23
C LEU A 261 25.45 -1.00 3.83
N TYR A 262 24.41 -0.17 3.73
CA TYR A 262 23.85 0.29 2.47
C TYR A 262 24.74 1.38 1.85
N GLY A 263 25.23 2.35 2.66
CA GLY A 263 26.05 3.47 2.19
C GLY A 263 27.57 3.23 2.12
N GLN A 264 28.10 2.14 2.69
CA GLN A 264 29.53 1.80 2.60
C GLN A 264 29.98 1.46 1.17
N ASP A 265 29.08 0.92 0.35
CA ASP A 265 29.42 0.53 -1.03
C ASP A 265 29.26 1.71 -2.01
N ASN A 266 28.44 2.74 -1.69
CA ASN A 266 28.31 3.96 -2.50
C ASN A 266 29.51 4.91 -2.41
N ASN A 267 30.48 4.67 -1.51
CA ASN A 267 31.64 5.54 -1.25
C ASN A 267 32.98 4.89 -1.62
N GLU A 268 33.00 3.72 -2.27
CA GLU A 268 34.22 3.21 -2.91
C GLU A 268 34.47 3.85 -4.29
N GLU A 269 33.61 4.79 -4.71
CA GLU A 269 33.81 5.69 -5.85
C GLU A 269 34.25 7.11 -5.41
N GLU A 270 35.50 7.28 -4.95
CA GLU A 270 36.28 8.53 -5.10
C GLU A 270 37.78 8.26 -5.32
#